data_AF-A0AAU6DS91-F1
#
_entry.id   AF-A0AAU6DS91-F1
#
_cell.length_a   1.000
_cell.length_b   1.000
_cell.length_c   1.000
_cell.angle_alpha   90.00
_cell.angle_beta   90.00
_cell.angle_gamma   90.00
#
_symmetry.space_group_name_H-M   'P 1'
#
loop_
_entity.id
_entity.type
_entity.pdbx_description
1 polymer ?
#
loop_
_entity_poly.entity_id
_entity_poly.type
_entity_poly.pdbx_seq_one_letter_code
_entity_poly.pdbx_strand_id
1 'polypeptide(L)'
;MSPQSLSQAARADGELRAALDGMPQAVQVIARSWDWLAALTRLGGDQKAAAQAIGIHPSMPHSWRHADPEFDAVVVAVLAWISTANARLVKRHRVNGPSRPVTLDQLDAAAAHLEQGASVAAASRLAQVSRQTLFNRAADSPRLSAALKARGRGSFPKQHARNTEAAHSGEGQATA
;
A
#
# COMPACT_ATOMS: atom_id res chain seq x y z
N MET A 1 9.27 3.14 9.85
CA MET A 1 10.57 3.81 9.68
C MET A 1 11.34 3.66 10.97
N SER A 2 12.53 3.06 10.94
CA SER A 2 13.35 2.92 12.16
C SER A 2 14.09 4.25 12.42
N PRO A 3 14.33 4.61 13.69
CA PRO A 3 15.13 5.80 14.01
C PRO A 3 16.53 5.77 13.35
N GLN A 4 17.07 4.57 13.10
CA GLN A 4 18.32 4.37 12.37
C GLN A 4 18.24 4.84 10.90
N SER A 5 17.12 4.62 10.19
CA SER A 5 17.00 5.08 8.80
C SER A 5 16.91 6.61 8.71
N LEU A 6 16.30 7.26 9.71
CA LEU A 6 16.22 8.71 9.79
C LEU A 6 17.59 9.33 10.11
N SER A 7 18.35 8.76 11.04
CA SER A 7 19.71 9.24 11.35
C SER A 7 20.68 9.04 10.18
N GLN A 8 20.52 7.96 9.40
CA GLN A 8 21.37 7.70 8.24
C GLN A 8 21.06 8.64 7.06
N ALA A 9 19.77 8.92 6.82
CA ALA A 9 19.36 9.95 5.85
C ALA A 9 19.82 11.35 6.26
N ALA A 10 19.72 11.70 7.54
CA ALA A 10 20.17 12.99 8.07
C ALA A 10 21.70 13.16 7.97
N ARG A 11 22.49 12.08 8.11
CA ARG A 11 23.94 12.13 7.88
C ARG A 11 24.30 12.32 6.42
N ALA A 12 23.65 11.60 5.51
CA ALA A 12 23.84 11.78 4.07
C ALA A 12 23.46 13.22 3.62
N ASP A 13 22.39 13.79 4.19
CA ASP A 13 22.00 15.19 3.96
C ASP A 13 23.03 16.18 4.52
N GLY A 14 23.58 15.89 5.70
CA GLY A 14 24.65 16.69 6.32
C GLY A 14 25.96 16.68 5.51
N GLU A 15 26.35 15.54 4.97
CA GLU A 15 27.55 15.39 4.13
C GLU A 15 27.40 16.09 2.79
N LEU A 16 26.23 16.01 2.15
CA LEU A 16 25.95 16.74 0.91
C LEU A 16 25.96 18.26 1.15
N ARG A 17 25.37 18.72 2.26
CA ARG A 17 25.38 20.14 2.63
C ARG A 17 26.81 20.64 2.88
N ALA A 18 27.63 19.87 3.60
CA ALA A 18 29.04 20.20 3.84
C ALA A 18 29.90 20.19 2.56
N ALA A 19 29.61 19.30 1.60
CA ALA A 19 30.31 19.24 0.32
C ALA A 19 29.96 20.41 -0.62
N LEU A 20 28.80 21.04 -0.42
CA LEU A 20 28.33 22.17 -1.21
C LEU A 20 28.67 23.53 -0.59
N ASP A 21 29.16 23.56 0.66
CA ASP A 21 29.62 24.79 1.29
C ASP A 21 30.83 25.36 0.53
N GLY A 22 30.70 26.62 0.09
CA GLY A 22 31.70 27.30 -0.73
C GLY A 22 31.57 27.10 -2.25
N MET A 23 30.66 26.23 -2.71
CA MET A 23 30.37 26.09 -4.14
C MET A 23 29.55 27.28 -4.67
N PRO A 24 29.67 27.64 -5.96
CA PRO A 24 28.86 28.68 -6.56
C PRO A 24 27.36 28.41 -6.39
N GLN A 25 26.57 29.47 -6.17
CA GLN A 25 25.14 29.37 -5.93
C GLN A 25 24.39 28.57 -7.01
N ALA A 26 24.82 28.70 -8.27
CA ALA A 26 24.26 27.92 -9.39
C ALA A 26 24.39 26.41 -9.18
N VAL A 27 25.54 25.93 -8.68
CA VAL A 27 25.79 24.51 -8.40
C VAL A 27 24.91 24.02 -7.25
N GLN A 28 24.74 24.84 -6.21
CA GLN A 28 23.86 24.51 -5.08
C GLN A 28 22.39 24.43 -5.50
N VAL A 29 21.96 25.31 -6.40
CA VAL A 29 20.59 25.30 -6.96
C VAL A 29 20.36 24.04 -7.80
N ILE A 30 21.33 23.65 -8.64
CA ILE A 30 21.25 22.43 -9.44
C ILE A 30 21.16 21.19 -8.55
N ALA A 31 22.02 21.07 -7.52
CA ALA A 31 21.98 19.93 -6.61
C ALA A 31 20.61 19.82 -5.91
N ARG A 32 20.10 20.94 -5.38
CA ARG A 32 18.80 20.98 -4.70
C ARG A 32 17.63 20.72 -5.65
N SER A 33 17.72 21.11 -6.91
CA SER A 33 16.66 20.86 -7.89
C SER A 33 16.56 19.37 -8.25
N TRP A 34 17.70 18.68 -8.32
CA TRP A 34 17.75 17.22 -8.50
C TRP A 34 17.26 16.45 -7.26
N ASP A 35 17.64 16.88 -6.06
CA ASP A 35 17.12 16.29 -4.81
C ASP A 35 15.59 16.43 -4.71
N TRP A 36 15.07 17.58 -5.14
CA TRP A 36 13.64 17.82 -5.19
C TRP A 36 12.94 16.90 -6.21
N LEU A 37 13.51 16.70 -7.40
CA LEU A 37 12.98 15.75 -8.40
C LEU A 37 12.99 14.31 -7.87
N ALA A 38 14.04 13.91 -7.15
CA ALA A 38 14.10 12.61 -6.50
C ALA A 38 13.03 12.47 -5.40
N ALA A 39 12.80 13.52 -4.60
CA ALA A 39 11.70 13.54 -3.63
C ALA A 39 10.32 13.49 -4.32
N LEU A 40 10.16 14.20 -5.44
CA LEU A 40 8.92 14.25 -6.22
C LEU A 40 8.51 12.87 -6.74
N THR A 41 9.48 12.09 -7.25
CA THR A 41 9.24 10.71 -7.71
C THR A 41 8.89 9.78 -6.55
N ARG A 42 9.60 9.86 -5.42
CA ARG A 42 9.31 9.03 -4.22
C ARG A 42 7.94 9.32 -3.61
N LEU A 43 7.50 10.58 -3.66
CA LEU A 43 6.24 11.04 -3.07
C LEU A 43 5.08 11.07 -4.08
N GLY A 44 5.22 10.38 -5.20
CA GLY A 44 4.12 10.18 -6.15
C GLY A 44 3.63 11.47 -6.81
N GLY A 45 4.49 12.48 -6.94
CA GLY A 45 4.18 13.75 -7.62
C GLY A 45 3.63 14.85 -6.71
N ASP A 46 3.58 14.66 -5.39
CA ASP A 46 3.23 15.73 -4.45
C ASP A 46 4.39 16.73 -4.32
N GLN A 47 4.29 17.84 -5.06
CA GLN A 47 5.31 18.89 -5.10
C GLN A 47 5.51 19.58 -3.74
N LYS A 48 4.43 19.73 -2.94
CA LYS A 48 4.51 20.39 -1.63
C LYS A 48 5.19 19.48 -0.61
N ALA A 49 4.81 18.21 -0.58
CA ALA A 49 5.46 17.21 0.26
C ALA A 49 6.94 17.02 -0.13
N ALA A 50 7.26 17.04 -1.43
CA ALA A 50 8.64 16.97 -1.92
C ALA A 50 9.49 18.16 -1.46
N ALA A 51 8.95 19.38 -1.52
CA ALA A 51 9.65 20.56 -1.02
C ALA A 51 9.90 20.48 0.50
N GLN A 52 8.89 20.04 1.26
CA GLN A 52 9.02 19.84 2.72
C GLN A 52 10.05 18.76 3.07
N ALA A 53 10.08 17.66 2.31
CA ALA A 53 10.95 16.52 2.58
C ALA A 53 12.45 16.86 2.49
N ILE A 54 12.82 17.82 1.65
CA ILE A 54 14.21 18.29 1.50
C ILE A 54 14.45 19.65 2.19
N GLY A 55 13.49 20.12 2.99
CA GLY A 55 13.63 21.35 3.78
C GLY A 55 13.73 22.64 2.96
N ILE A 56 13.11 22.71 1.78
CA ILE A 56 13.05 23.95 0.98
C ILE A 56 11.66 24.59 1.05
N HIS A 57 11.59 25.89 0.75
CA HIS A 57 10.32 26.59 0.70
C HIS A 57 9.46 26.08 -0.48
N PRO A 58 8.14 25.85 -0.31
CA PRO A 58 7.29 25.30 -1.37
C PRO A 58 7.23 26.12 -2.67
N SER A 59 7.59 27.41 -2.63
CA SER A 59 7.67 28.27 -3.83
C SER A 59 9.00 28.18 -4.59
N MET A 60 10.07 27.64 -4.00
CA MET A 60 11.39 27.54 -4.65
C MET A 60 11.35 26.71 -5.95
N PRO A 61 10.71 25.54 -5.99
CA PRO A 61 10.61 24.78 -7.24
C PRO A 61 9.91 25.58 -8.35
N HIS A 62 8.93 26.41 -8.00
CA HIS A 62 8.25 27.27 -8.97
C HIS A 62 9.20 28.33 -9.53
N SER A 63 10.02 28.97 -8.70
CA SER A 63 11.01 29.93 -9.18
C SER A 63 12.08 29.28 -10.06
N TRP A 64 12.51 28.05 -9.76
CA TRP A 64 13.46 27.31 -10.61
C TRP A 64 12.86 27.00 -11.98
N ARG A 65 11.61 26.54 -12.03
CA ARG A 65 10.89 26.27 -13.28
C ARG A 65 10.70 27.53 -14.13
N HIS A 66 10.50 28.70 -13.49
CA HIS A 66 10.44 29.97 -14.21
C HIS A 66 11.79 30.45 -14.73
N ALA A 67 12.88 30.15 -14.02
CA ALA A 67 14.23 30.56 -14.40
C ALA A 67 14.85 29.65 -15.47
N ASP A 68 14.44 28.38 -15.52
CA ASP A 68 15.02 27.36 -16.39
C ASP A 68 13.91 26.55 -17.11
N PRO A 69 13.65 26.86 -18.40
CA PRO A 69 12.67 26.14 -19.21
C PRO A 69 13.01 24.65 -19.43
N GLU A 70 14.29 24.28 -19.44
CA GLU A 70 14.69 22.87 -19.59
C GLU A 70 14.33 22.09 -18.33
N PHE A 71 14.59 22.69 -17.16
CA PHE A 71 14.15 22.12 -15.89
C PHE A 71 12.63 21.99 -15.83
N ASP A 72 11.87 23.00 -16.27
CA ASP A 72 10.41 22.93 -16.33
C ASP A 72 9.93 21.74 -17.19
N ALA A 73 10.54 21.54 -18.36
CA ALA A 73 10.22 20.41 -19.24
C ALA A 73 10.48 19.06 -18.56
N VAL A 74 11.59 18.93 -17.81
CA VAL A 74 11.89 17.72 -17.02
C VAL A 74 10.83 17.50 -15.94
N VAL A 75 10.44 18.54 -15.21
CA VAL A 75 9.39 18.45 -14.17
C VAL A 75 8.07 17.99 -14.76
N VAL A 76 7.65 18.58 -15.89
CA VAL A 76 6.43 18.19 -16.60
C VAL A 76 6.50 16.73 -17.06
N ALA A 77 7.63 16.30 -17.64
CA ALA A 77 7.83 14.93 -18.07
C ALA A 77 7.79 13.93 -16.90
N VAL A 78 8.42 14.27 -15.77
CA VAL A 78 8.40 13.45 -14.55
C VAL A 78 6.99 13.36 -13.98
N LEU A 79 6.25 14.46 -13.88
CA LEU A 79 4.86 14.45 -13.40
C LEU A 79 3.93 13.65 -14.32
N ALA A 80 4.11 13.75 -15.64
CA ALA A 80 3.38 12.95 -16.61
C ALA A 80 3.73 11.45 -16.50
N TRP A 81 5.01 11.13 -16.31
CA TRP A 81 5.45 9.75 -16.08
C TRP A 81 4.90 9.20 -14.76
N ILE A 82 4.95 9.94 -13.66
CA ILE A 82 4.35 9.56 -12.37
C ILE A 82 2.84 9.36 -12.53
N SER A 83 2.16 10.29 -13.21
CA SER A 83 0.71 10.18 -13.47
C SER A 83 0.38 8.95 -14.29
N THR A 84 1.15 8.64 -15.33
CA THR A 84 0.93 7.42 -16.14
C THR A 84 1.32 6.15 -15.40
N ALA A 85 2.38 6.14 -14.59
CA ALA A 85 2.75 5.03 -13.72
C ALA A 85 1.67 4.76 -12.68
N ASN A 86 1.18 5.81 -12.01
CA ASN A 86 0.05 5.75 -11.08
C ASN A 86 -1.23 5.32 -11.80
N ALA A 87 -1.51 5.81 -13.01
CA ALA A 87 -2.66 5.40 -13.79
C ALA A 87 -2.55 3.95 -14.26
N ARG A 88 -1.35 3.42 -14.55
CA ARG A 88 -1.12 2.00 -14.84
C ARG A 88 -1.33 1.15 -13.59
N LEU A 89 -0.89 1.62 -12.42
CA LEU A 89 -1.19 0.98 -11.13
C LEU A 89 -2.70 0.97 -10.85
N VAL A 90 -3.40 2.08 -11.13
CA VAL A 90 -4.85 2.22 -10.97
C VAL A 90 -5.63 1.39 -12.01
N LYS A 91 -5.21 1.34 -13.27
CA LYS A 91 -5.84 0.53 -14.33
C LYS A 91 -5.60 -0.97 -14.15
N ARG A 92 -4.45 -1.38 -13.58
CA ARG A 92 -4.23 -2.75 -13.12
C ARG A 92 -5.10 -3.12 -11.90
N HIS A 93 -5.85 -2.17 -11.35
CA HIS A 93 -6.63 -2.37 -10.13
C HIS A 93 -8.03 -1.72 -10.17
N ARG A 94 -8.76 -1.82 -11.29
CA ARG A 94 -10.17 -1.43 -11.33
C ARG A 94 -11.05 -2.40 -12.12
N VAL A 95 -11.59 -3.36 -11.38
CA VAL A 95 -12.96 -3.83 -11.59
C VAL A 95 -13.70 -3.54 -10.27
N ASN A 96 -14.41 -2.40 -10.24
CA ASN A 96 -15.38 -1.95 -9.23
C ASN A 96 -14.86 -1.46 -7.85
N GLY A 97 -14.93 -0.14 -7.63
CA GLY A 97 -14.97 0.49 -6.29
C GLY A 97 -13.77 1.37 -5.91
N PRO A 98 -13.95 2.37 -5.00
CA PRO A 98 -12.87 3.27 -4.57
C PRO A 98 -11.80 2.48 -3.81
N SER A 99 -10.59 2.40 -4.40
CA SER A 99 -9.49 1.61 -3.86
C SER A 99 -8.81 2.35 -2.70
N ARG A 100 -9.06 1.88 -1.48
CA ARG A 100 -8.24 2.22 -0.31
C ARG A 100 -6.94 1.41 -0.42
N PRO A 101 -5.75 2.03 -0.40
CA PRO A 101 -4.49 1.28 -0.49
C PRO A 101 -4.41 0.30 0.70
N VAL A 102 -4.19 -0.99 0.40
CA VAL A 102 -4.00 -2.02 1.42
C VAL A 102 -2.52 -2.08 1.79
N THR A 103 -2.22 -1.89 3.06
CA THR A 103 -0.85 -1.91 3.58
C THR A 103 -0.43 -3.33 3.96
N LEU A 104 0.88 -3.61 3.98
CA LEU A 104 1.41 -4.89 4.49
C LEU A 104 0.98 -5.15 5.94
N ASP A 105 0.92 -4.11 6.76
CA ASP A 105 0.42 -4.19 8.15
C ASP A 105 -1.03 -4.70 8.22
N GLN A 106 -1.88 -4.33 7.27
CA GLN A 106 -3.26 -4.83 7.20
C GLN A 106 -3.32 -6.31 6.78
N LEU A 107 -2.40 -6.76 5.92
CA LEU A 107 -2.30 -8.17 5.55
C LEU A 107 -1.76 -9.02 6.72
N ASP A 108 -0.81 -8.49 7.48
CA ASP A 108 -0.26 -9.16 8.67
C ASP A 108 -1.25 -9.17 9.83
N ALA A 109 -2.03 -8.11 10.03
CA ALA A 109 -3.14 -8.11 10.99
C ALA A 109 -4.19 -9.16 10.62
N ALA A 110 -4.54 -9.28 9.32
CA ALA A 110 -5.44 -10.33 8.85
C ALA A 110 -4.86 -11.73 9.10
N ALA A 111 -3.56 -11.93 8.85
CA ALA A 111 -2.88 -13.18 9.11
C ALA A 111 -2.87 -13.54 10.61
N ALA A 112 -2.58 -12.58 11.49
CA ALA A 112 -2.62 -12.77 12.94
C ALA A 112 -4.00 -13.20 13.44
N HIS A 113 -5.07 -12.59 12.93
CA HIS A 113 -6.43 -13.01 13.28
C HIS A 113 -6.76 -14.42 12.76
N LEU A 114 -6.29 -14.78 11.57
CA LEU A 114 -6.46 -16.15 11.04
C LEU A 114 -5.69 -17.18 11.87
N GLU A 115 -4.47 -16.85 12.31
CA GLU A 115 -3.66 -17.68 13.22
C GLU A 115 -4.34 -17.86 14.58
N GLN A 116 -5.05 -16.84 15.08
CA GLN A 116 -5.87 -16.88 16.30
C GLN A 116 -7.18 -17.67 16.13
N GLY A 117 -7.42 -18.28 14.96
CA GLY A 117 -8.61 -19.08 14.71
C GLY A 117 -9.83 -18.27 14.25
N ALA A 118 -9.69 -16.99 13.92
CA ALA A 118 -10.78 -16.23 13.31
C ALA A 118 -11.12 -16.79 11.91
N SER A 119 -12.37 -16.64 11.48
CA SER A 119 -12.76 -16.97 10.11
C SER A 119 -12.21 -15.93 9.13
N VAL A 120 -12.07 -16.30 7.85
CA VAL A 120 -11.62 -15.35 6.80
C VAL A 120 -12.52 -14.12 6.73
N ALA A 121 -13.82 -14.28 6.98
CA ALA A 121 -14.77 -13.17 7.03
C ALA A 121 -14.59 -12.26 8.26
N ALA A 122 -14.21 -12.83 9.41
CA ALA A 122 -13.92 -12.05 10.61
C ALA A 122 -12.57 -11.32 10.48
N ALA A 123 -11.53 -12.01 10.03
CA ALA A 123 -10.21 -11.43 9.79
C ALA A 123 -10.26 -10.28 8.77
N SER A 124 -11.05 -10.40 7.70
CA SER A 124 -11.24 -9.34 6.70
C SER A 124 -11.87 -8.07 7.30
N ARG A 125 -12.87 -8.23 8.19
CA ARG A 125 -13.52 -7.10 8.86
C ARG A 125 -12.58 -6.42 9.84
N LEU A 126 -11.85 -7.20 10.64
CA LEU A 126 -10.93 -6.69 11.65
C LEU A 126 -9.74 -5.96 11.01
N ALA A 127 -9.22 -6.47 9.90
CA ALA A 127 -8.17 -5.82 9.13
C ALA A 127 -8.66 -4.68 8.22
N GLN A 128 -9.98 -4.45 8.12
CA GLN A 128 -10.61 -3.50 7.20
C GLN A 128 -10.24 -3.70 5.72
N VAL A 129 -10.05 -4.96 5.30
CA VAL A 129 -9.67 -5.36 3.94
C VAL A 129 -10.74 -6.29 3.37
N SER A 130 -11.02 -6.23 2.07
CA SER A 130 -11.99 -7.15 1.45
C SER A 130 -11.45 -8.60 1.44
N ARG A 131 -12.34 -9.60 1.54
CA ARG A 131 -11.94 -11.02 1.45
C ARG A 131 -11.20 -11.32 0.14
N GLN A 132 -11.69 -10.76 -0.98
CA GLN A 132 -11.07 -10.93 -2.28
C GLN A 132 -9.64 -10.36 -2.30
N THR A 133 -9.44 -9.22 -1.64
CA THR A 133 -8.11 -8.61 -1.52
C THR A 133 -7.15 -9.47 -0.70
N LEU A 134 -7.60 -10.12 0.37
CA LEU A 134 -6.76 -11.06 1.13
C LEU A 134 -6.28 -12.24 0.28
N PHE A 135 -7.14 -12.80 -0.57
CA PHE A 135 -6.75 -13.89 -1.48
C PHE A 135 -5.84 -13.40 -2.61
N ASN A 136 -6.17 -12.28 -3.24
CA ASN A 136 -5.38 -11.72 -4.35
C ASN A 136 -3.98 -11.26 -3.89
N ARG A 137 -3.84 -10.87 -2.62
CA ARG A 137 -2.59 -10.37 -2.03
C ARG A 137 -1.89 -11.39 -1.14
N ALA A 138 -2.38 -12.64 -1.11
CA ALA A 138 -1.74 -13.72 -0.35
C ALA A 138 -0.32 -14.03 -0.85
N ALA A 139 0.01 -13.73 -2.11
CA ALA A 139 1.37 -13.85 -2.64
C ALA A 139 2.32 -12.76 -2.13
N ASP A 140 1.78 -11.60 -1.72
CA ASP A 140 2.56 -10.45 -1.28
C ASP A 140 2.96 -10.54 0.22
N SER A 141 2.36 -11.47 0.98
CA SER A 141 2.73 -11.76 2.38
C SER A 141 2.87 -13.28 2.60
N PRO A 142 4.09 -13.78 2.87
CA PRO A 142 4.31 -15.20 3.20
C PRO A 142 3.47 -15.68 4.39
N ARG A 143 3.26 -14.81 5.38
CA ARG A 143 2.49 -15.10 6.59
C ARG A 143 1.00 -15.25 6.30
N LEU A 144 0.42 -14.33 5.53
CA LEU A 144 -0.98 -14.43 5.09
C LEU A 144 -1.19 -15.67 4.21
N SER A 145 -0.24 -15.97 3.31
CA SER A 145 -0.26 -17.19 2.50
C SER A 145 -0.31 -18.45 3.37
N ALA A 146 0.55 -18.52 4.40
CA ALA A 146 0.61 -19.64 5.32
C ALA A 146 -0.68 -19.79 6.14
N ALA A 147 -1.20 -18.69 6.69
CA ALA A 147 -2.44 -18.69 7.47
C ALA A 147 -3.66 -19.12 6.62
N LEU A 148 -3.75 -18.65 5.38
CA LEU A 148 -4.80 -19.07 4.44
C LEU A 148 -4.65 -20.54 4.02
N LYS A 149 -3.43 -21.04 3.81
CA LYS A 149 -3.18 -22.47 3.52
C LYS A 149 -3.52 -23.37 4.70
N ALA A 150 -3.19 -22.96 5.93
CA ALA A 150 -3.57 -23.67 7.14
C ALA A 150 -5.10 -23.78 7.28
N ARG A 151 -5.83 -22.73 6.86
CA ARG A 151 -7.30 -22.74 6.77
C ARG A 151 -7.85 -23.55 5.59
N GLY A 152 -7.21 -23.50 4.42
CA GLY A 152 -7.65 -24.23 3.22
C GLY A 152 -7.38 -25.74 3.27
N ARG A 153 -6.37 -26.17 4.05
CA ARG A 153 -6.11 -27.58 4.39
C ARG A 153 -6.91 -28.06 5.60
N GLY A 154 -7.47 -27.13 6.39
CA GLY A 154 -8.37 -27.41 7.49
C GLY A 154 -9.79 -27.58 7.00
N SER A 155 -10.14 -28.83 6.66
CA SER A 155 -11.48 -29.40 6.60
C SER A 155 -12.62 -28.42 6.94
N PHE A 156 -13.49 -28.16 5.96
CA PHE A 156 -14.89 -27.91 6.28
C PHE A 156 -15.35 -29.02 7.23
N PRO A 157 -15.99 -28.75 8.39
CA PRO A 157 -16.89 -29.74 8.94
C PRO A 157 -17.93 -29.99 7.84
N LYS A 158 -17.94 -31.22 7.30
CA LYS A 158 -18.96 -31.70 6.38
C LYS A 158 -20.32 -31.48 7.02
N GLN A 159 -21.00 -30.38 6.70
CA GLN A 159 -22.44 -30.26 6.89
C GLN A 159 -23.12 -30.85 5.65
N HIS A 160 -22.97 -32.16 5.47
CA HIS A 160 -23.89 -32.96 4.67
C HIS A 160 -23.91 -34.37 5.27
N ALA A 161 -24.90 -34.62 6.12
CA ALA A 161 -25.65 -35.88 6.22
C ALA A 161 -26.47 -35.90 7.52
N ARG A 162 -27.65 -35.28 7.50
CA ARG A 162 -28.83 -35.94 8.06
C ARG A 162 -29.91 -35.86 6.99
N ASN A 163 -29.79 -36.77 6.03
CA ASN A 163 -30.92 -37.24 5.26
C ASN A 163 -31.89 -37.90 6.25
N THR A 164 -33.15 -37.46 6.18
CA THR A 164 -34.32 -38.33 6.01
C THR A 164 -34.08 -39.82 6.24
N GLU A 165 -34.60 -40.35 7.35
CA GLU A 165 -35.39 -41.60 7.42
C GLU A 165 -35.77 -41.91 8.87
N ALA A 166 -36.99 -41.52 9.25
CA ALA A 166 -37.84 -42.26 10.17
C ALA A 166 -39.27 -42.03 9.63
N ALA A 167 -39.67 -42.85 8.67
CA ALA A 167 -40.48 -44.03 8.93
C ALA A 167 -41.94 -43.63 9.23
N HIS A 168 -42.71 -43.64 8.15
CA HIS A 168 -44.10 -44.07 8.13
C HIS A 168 -44.23 -45.40 8.92
N SER A 169 -45.04 -45.43 9.98
CA SER A 169 -45.92 -46.55 10.37
C SER A 169 -46.45 -46.39 11.80
N GLY A 170 -47.75 -46.66 11.99
CA GLY A 170 -48.50 -46.54 13.24
C GLY A 170 -49.74 -45.66 13.04
N GLU A 171 -50.72 -46.05 12.22
CA GLU A 171 -51.84 -46.94 12.62
C GLU A 171 -52.46 -46.58 13.99
N GLY A 172 -53.72 -46.14 13.96
CA GLY A 172 -54.74 -46.65 14.86
C GLY A 172 -55.32 -45.70 15.93
N GLN A 173 -56.66 -45.61 15.87
CA GLN A 173 -57.62 -45.45 16.99
C GLN A 173 -57.87 -44.01 17.49
N ALA A 174 -59.03 -43.38 17.23
CA ALA A 174 -60.41 -43.68 17.63
C ALA A 174 -60.84 -42.93 18.92
N THR A 175 -62.09 -42.45 18.89
CA THR A 175 -62.92 -41.88 19.98
C THR A 175 -62.59 -40.42 20.37
N ALA A 176 -63.54 -39.50 20.51
CA ALA A 176 -64.99 -39.57 20.72
C ALA A 176 -65.73 -38.42 20.02
#